data_AF-B6XEW4-F1
#
_entry.id   AF-B6XEW4-F1
#
_cell.length_a   1.000
_cell.length_b   1.000
_cell.length_c   1.000
_cell.angle_alpha   90.00
_cell.angle_beta   90.00
_cell.angle_gamma   90.00
#
_symmetry.space_group_name_H-M   'P 1'
#
loop_
_entity.id
_entity.type
_entity.pdbx_description
1 polymer ?
#
loop_
_entity_poly.entity_id
_entity_poly.type
_entity_poly.pdbx_seq_one_letter_code
_entity_poly.pdbx_strand_id
1 'polypeptide(L)' 'MSDDSRKRIYGPVGGIITTPPKNEGLTLRDQFAMSAMQGILSNEAMIAVVIEESAAWVSREAYIMADAMLAARGKKP' A
#
# COMPACT_ATOMS: atom_id res chain seq x y z
N MET A 1 42.17 6.19 -0.45
CA MET A 1 42.45 6.14 -1.90
C MET A 1 41.73 4.93 -2.45
N SER A 2 40.94 5.18 -3.48
CA SER A 2 40.09 4.24 -4.17
C SER A 2 40.90 3.23 -4.95
N ASP A 3 40.39 2.01 -5.05
CA ASP A 3 40.50 1.22 -6.27
C ASP A 3 39.09 0.65 -6.52
N ASP A 4 38.23 1.48 -7.09
CA ASP A 4 37.75 1.36 -8.48
C ASP A 4 37.45 -0.08 -8.94
N SER A 5 36.17 -0.44 -8.84
CA SER A 5 35.60 -1.57 -9.56
C SER A 5 34.15 -1.26 -9.93
N ARG A 6 33.92 -0.11 -10.58
CA ARG A 6 32.67 0.15 -11.32
C ARG A 6 32.88 -0.14 -12.80
N LYS A 7 32.39 -1.29 -13.27
CA LYS A 7 32.05 -1.63 -14.66
C LYS A 7 31.79 -3.14 -14.67
N ARG A 8 30.61 -3.67 -14.98
CA ARG A 8 30.10 -3.90 -16.34
C ARG A 8 28.98 -4.97 -16.19
N ILE A 9 27.90 -5.03 -16.95
CA ILE A 9 27.79 -4.98 -18.42
C ILE A 9 28.95 -5.73 -19.09
N TYR A 10 28.92 -7.04 -18.85
CA TYR A 10 29.67 -8.15 -19.45
C TYR A 10 31.17 -8.28 -19.14
N GLY A 11 31.45 -9.09 -18.10
CA GLY A 11 32.27 -10.29 -18.24
C GLY A 11 31.35 -11.53 -18.39
N PRO A 12 31.86 -12.70 -18.80
CA PRO A 12 31.04 -13.84 -19.19
C PRO A 12 30.46 -14.58 -17.95
N VAL A 13 29.26 -15.16 -18.15
CA VAL A 13 28.57 -16.21 -17.37
C VAL A 13 28.24 -15.96 -15.88
N GLY A 14 26.94 -15.85 -15.55
CA GLY A 14 26.40 -16.53 -14.36
C GLY A 14 25.73 -15.76 -13.21
N GLY A 15 25.47 -14.44 -13.29
CA GLY A 15 24.86 -13.68 -12.17
C GLY A 15 23.51 -13.03 -12.53
N ILE A 16 22.43 -13.40 -11.84
CA ILE A 16 21.13 -12.73 -11.92
C ILE A 16 21.24 -11.37 -11.21
N ILE A 17 21.03 -10.26 -11.92
CA ILE A 17 20.83 -8.94 -11.31
C ILE A 17 19.40 -8.90 -10.81
N THR A 18 19.16 -9.17 -9.51
CA THR A 18 17.89 -8.82 -8.89
C THR A 18 17.88 -7.32 -8.68
N THR A 19 16.94 -6.61 -9.30
CA THR A 19 16.64 -5.25 -8.88
C THR A 19 16.17 -5.29 -7.42
N PRO A 20 16.63 -4.37 -6.54
CA PRO A 20 16.12 -4.32 -5.18
C PRO A 20 14.60 -4.13 -5.21
N PRO A 21 13.83 -4.79 -4.32
CA PRO A 21 12.37 -4.71 -4.33
C PRO A 21 11.91 -3.25 -4.27
N LYS A 22 10.97 -2.92 -5.15
CA LYS A 22 10.42 -1.58 -5.34
C LYS A 22 9.82 -1.13 -4.00
N ASN A 23 10.45 -0.16 -3.35
CA ASN A 23 10.08 0.44 -2.06
C ASN A 23 8.58 0.30 -1.73
N GLU A 24 8.21 -0.69 -0.90
CA GLU A 24 6.82 -1.06 -0.57
C GLU A 24 6.22 -0.10 0.48
N GLY A 25 6.41 1.20 0.30
CA GLY A 25 5.84 2.22 1.19
C GLY A 25 4.32 2.28 1.05
N LEU A 26 3.63 2.50 2.17
CA LEU A 26 2.17 2.73 2.18
C LEU A 26 1.81 3.90 1.27
N THR A 27 0.85 3.68 0.37
CA THR A 27 0.32 4.78 -0.43
C THR A 27 -0.59 5.66 0.41
N LEU A 28 -0.87 6.88 -0.06
CA LEU A 28 -1.83 7.76 0.61
C LEU A 28 -3.26 7.19 0.61
N ARG A 29 -3.58 6.37 -0.40
CA ARG A 29 -4.83 5.61 -0.45
C ARG A 29 -4.90 4.61 0.70
N ASP A 30 -3.81 3.88 0.94
CA ASP A 30 -3.74 2.90 2.04
C ASP A 30 -3.85 3.59 3.40
N GLN A 31 -3.25 4.77 3.56
CA GLN A 31 -3.38 5.57 4.78
C GLN A 31 -4.83 5.99 5.05
N PHE A 32 -5.55 6.48 4.03
CA PHE A 32 -6.96 6.80 4.17
C PHE A 32 -7.82 5.56 4.45
N ALA A 33 -7.53 4.43 3.78
CA ALA A 33 -8.23 3.18 4.01
C ALA A 33 -8.02 2.69 5.46
N MET A 34 -6.79 2.74 6.00
CA MET A 34 -6.52 2.40 7.39
C MET A 34 -7.33 3.26 8.37
N SER A 35 -7.39 4.57 8.16
CA SER A 35 -8.18 5.47 9.00
C SER A 35 -9.68 5.18 8.91
N ALA A 36 -10.19 4.92 7.70
CA ALA A 36 -11.60 4.56 7.50
C ALA A 36 -11.93 3.21 8.16
N MET A 37 -11.06 2.21 8.02
CA MET A 37 -11.18 0.91 8.66
C MET A 37 -11.26 1.04 10.18
N GLN A 38 -10.40 1.86 10.78
CA GLN A 38 -10.42 2.10 12.22
C GLN A 38 -11.73 2.76 12.67
N GLY A 39 -12.27 3.70 11.90
CA GLY A 39 -13.58 4.30 12.17
C GLY A 39 -14.71 3.27 12.09
N ILE A 40 -14.71 2.45 11.03
CA ILE A 40 -15.70 1.40 10.80
C ILE A 40 -15.72 0.37 11.94
N LEU A 41 -14.54 -0.10 12.34
CA LEU A 41 -14.38 -1.12 13.38
C LEU A 41 -14.58 -0.58 14.80
N SER A 42 -14.66 0.73 14.99
CA SER A 42 -14.95 1.31 16.30
C SER A 42 -16.41 1.13 16.74
N ASN A 43 -17.30 0.73 15.82
CA ASN A 43 -18.70 0.45 16.11
C ASN A 43 -18.98 -1.06 16.26
N GLU A 44 -18.95 -1.54 17.50
CA GLU A 44 -19.21 -2.95 17.84
C GLU A 44 -20.62 -3.43 17.45
N ALA A 45 -21.61 -2.52 17.33
CA ALA A 45 -22.95 -2.88 16.88
C ALA A 45 -23.01 -3.24 15.39
N MET A 46 -22.01 -2.86 14.60
CA MET A 46 -21.93 -3.13 13.17
C MET A 46 -21.08 -4.36 12.85
N ILE A 47 -19.99 -4.56 13.60
CA ILE A 47 -19.09 -5.72 13.45
C ILE A 47 -18.86 -6.31 14.83
N ALA A 48 -19.61 -7.35 15.19
CA ALA A 48 -19.47 -8.02 16.49
C ALA A 48 -18.25 -8.97 16.53
N VAL A 49 -17.88 -9.56 15.39
CA VAL A 49 -16.75 -10.49 15.25
C VAL A 49 -16.09 -10.28 13.89
N VAL A 50 -14.75 -10.32 13.85
CA VAL A 50 -13.99 -10.30 12.60
C VAL A 50 -13.87 -11.71 12.05
N ILE A 51 -14.71 -12.02 11.06
CA ILE A 51 -14.65 -13.20 10.17
C ILE A 51 -14.33 -12.78 8.74
N GLU A 52 -14.08 -13.74 7.85
CA GLU A 52 -13.67 -13.48 6.46
C GLU A 52 -14.63 -12.53 5.72
N GLU A 53 -15.93 -12.75 5.83
CA GLU A 53 -16.95 -11.93 5.18
C GLU A 53 -16.94 -10.50 5.72
N SER A 54 -16.81 -10.35 7.04
CA SER A 54 -16.76 -9.03 7.68
C SER A 54 -15.47 -8.28 7.32
N ALA A 55 -14.33 -8.98 7.23
CA ALA A 55 -13.06 -8.40 6.83
C ALA A 55 -13.08 -7.96 5.35
N ALA A 56 -13.69 -8.77 4.47
CA ALA A 56 -13.89 -8.44 3.07
C ALA A 56 -14.81 -7.22 2.90
N TRP A 57 -15.87 -7.13 3.72
CA TRP A 57 -16.77 -5.97 3.72
C TRP A 57 -16.05 -4.70 4.21
N VAL A 58 -15.41 -4.75 5.38
CA VAL A 58 -14.72 -3.59 5.98
C VAL A 58 -13.62 -3.07 5.05
N SER A 59 -12.81 -3.96 4.48
CA SER A 59 -11.74 -3.56 3.55
C SER A 59 -12.28 -2.86 2.31
N ARG A 60 -13.36 -3.37 1.71
CA ARG A 60 -14.03 -2.73 0.56
C ARG A 60 -14.53 -1.33 0.92
N GLU A 61 -15.29 -1.20 2.01
CA GLU A 61 -15.85 0.10 2.41
C GLU A 61 -14.75 1.13 2.74
N ALA A 62 -13.66 0.68 3.38
CA ALA A 62 -12.51 1.53 3.67
C ALA A 62 -11.86 2.08 2.39
N TYR A 63 -11.69 1.26 1.35
CA TYR A 63 -11.14 1.71 0.08
C TYR A 63 -12.10 2.61 -0.72
N ILE A 64 -13.42 2.38 -0.64
CA ILE A 64 -14.42 3.30 -1.22
C ILE A 64 -14.27 4.70 -0.61
N MET A 65 -14.12 4.78 0.73
CA MET A 65 -13.92 6.04 1.42
C MET A 65 -12.60 6.71 1.02
N ALA A 66 -11.51 5.93 0.96
CA ALA A 66 -10.21 6.44 0.53
C ALA A 66 -10.25 7.04 -0.89
N ASP A 67 -10.94 6.38 -1.82
CA ASP A 67 -11.10 6.84 -3.19
C ASP A 67 -11.93 8.13 -3.26
N ALA A 68 -12.99 8.25 -2.45
CA ALA A 68 -13.78 9.48 -2.33
C ALA A 68 -12.94 10.66 -1.81
N MET A 69 -12.07 10.43 -0.82
CA MET A 69 -11.16 11.46 -0.29
C MET A 69 -10.13 11.91 -1.32
N LEU A 70 -9.56 10.98 -2.08
CA LEU A 70 -8.63 11.30 -3.17
C LEU A 70 -9.34 12.12 -4.27
N ALA A 71 -10.54 11.71 -4.66
CA ALA A 71 -11.34 12.43 -5.65
C ALA A 71 -11.68 13.86 -5.18
N ALA A 72 -12.04 14.03 -3.91
CA ALA A 72 -12.32 15.34 -3.32
C ALA A 72 -11.10 16.28 -3.39
N ARG A 73 -9.88 15.76 -3.22
CA ARG A 73 -8.65 16.57 -3.33
C ARG A 73 -8.33 17.00 -4.75
N GLY A 74 -8.73 16.22 -5.75
CA GLY A 74 -8.59 16.57 -7.16
C GLY A 74 -9.56 17.67 -7.61
N LYS A 75 -10.65 17.88 -6.85
CA LYS A 75 -11.61 18.96 -7.08
C LYS A 75 -11.12 20.21 -6.34
N LYS A 76 -10.47 21.13 -7.06
CA LYS A 76 -10.28 22.50 -6.54
C LYS A 76 -11.67 23.13 -6.29
N PRO A 77 -11.84 23.93 -5.21
CA PRO A 77 -13.09 24.63 -4.94
C PRO A 77 -13.46 25.60 -6.07
#